data_AF-A0A945FBM5-F1
#
_entry.id   AF-A0A945FBM5-F1
#
_cell.length_a   1.000
_cell.length_b   1.000
_cell.length_c   1.000
_cell.angle_alpha   90.00
_cell.angle_beta   90.00
_cell.angle_gamma   90.00
#
_symmetry.space_group_name_H-M   'P 1'
#
loop_
_entity.id
_entity.type
_entity.pdbx_description
1 polymer ?
#
loop_
_entity_poly.entity_id
_entity_poly.type
_entity_poly.pdbx_seq_one_letter_code
_entity_poly.pdbx_strand_id
1 'polypeptide(L)'
;MENTEFITSILHAVSSLEAISIFAAGIIGYIGVSIMAYGAIKSAFHFILSTIRGTNHLPYIRIDLGKHLALGLEFLVGKDIIESIIHPSWDDLGKLAVIIALRIVITLMLSYELKEIGEELDEERRRKEAMRKQKK
;
A
#
# COMPACT_ATOMS: atom_id res chain seq x y z
N MET A 1 12.26 24.18 42.83
CA MET A 1 11.22 23.14 43.01
C MET A 1 10.25 23.13 41.83
N GLU A 2 9.90 24.29 41.25
CA GLU A 2 9.05 24.39 40.04
C GLU A 2 9.63 23.70 38.78
N ASN A 3 10.93 23.86 38.51
CA ASN A 3 11.58 23.19 37.36
C ASN A 3 11.54 21.67 37.43
N THR A 4 11.61 21.07 38.62
CA THR A 4 11.60 19.62 38.80
C THR A 4 10.22 19.02 38.50
N GLU A 5 9.14 19.67 38.94
CA GLU A 5 7.76 19.20 38.63
C GLU A 5 7.40 19.39 37.14
N PHE A 6 7.92 20.44 36.51
CA PHE A 6 7.76 20.67 35.07
C PHE A 6 8.48 19.59 34.25
N ILE A 7 9.73 19.26 34.60
CA ILE A 7 10.51 18.22 33.91
C ILE A 7 9.84 16.84 34.07
N THR A 8 9.33 16.49 35.27
CA THR A 8 8.62 15.21 35.46
C THR A 8 7.32 15.15 34.68
N SER A 9 6.59 16.26 34.58
CA SER A 9 5.34 16.34 33.80
C SER A 9 5.60 16.16 32.30
N ILE A 10 6.65 16.79 31.77
CA ILE A 10 7.09 16.60 30.37
C ILE A 10 7.51 15.15 30.14
N LEU A 11 8.31 14.57 31.04
CA LEU A 11 8.78 13.20 30.90
C LEU A 11 7.62 12.19 30.84
N HIS A 12 6.61 12.35 31.72
CA HIS A 12 5.40 11.51 31.69
C HIS A 12 4.55 11.70 30.43
N ALA A 13 4.42 12.94 29.95
CA ALA A 13 3.68 13.24 28.72
C ALA A 13 4.36 12.62 27.49
N VAL A 14 5.70 12.74 27.38
CA VAL A 14 6.49 12.15 26.30
C VAL A 14 6.40 10.62 26.32
N SER A 15 6.54 9.99 27.49
CA SER A 15 6.44 8.53 27.63
C SER A 15 5.04 8.00 27.23
N SER A 16 3.99 8.74 27.54
CA SER A 16 2.62 8.38 27.17
C SER A 16 2.37 8.53 25.67
N LEU A 17 2.94 9.58 25.05
CA LEU A 17 2.87 9.81 23.61
C LEU A 17 3.61 8.72 22.82
N GLU A 18 4.77 8.29 23.30
CA GLU A 18 5.56 7.21 22.73
C GLU A 18 4.75 5.90 22.67
N ALA A 19 4.14 5.50 23.80
CA ALA A 19 3.35 4.28 23.88
C ALA A 19 2.14 4.28 22.92
N ILE A 20 1.40 5.40 22.87
CA ILE A 20 0.24 5.56 21.98
C ILE A 20 0.67 5.48 20.52
N SER A 21 1.78 6.12 20.18
CA SER A 21 2.27 6.19 18.80
C SER A 21 2.78 4.85 18.31
N ILE A 22 3.54 4.11 19.14
CA ILE A 22 3.98 2.74 18.83
C ILE A 22 2.78 1.82 18.62
N PHE A 23 1.75 1.94 19.47
CA PHE A 23 0.53 1.15 19.33
C PHE A 23 -0.22 1.48 18.03
N ALA A 24 -0.40 2.76 17.72
CA ALA A 24 -1.04 3.21 16.48
C ALA A 24 -0.27 2.76 15.24
N ALA A 25 1.06 2.93 15.24
CA ALA A 25 1.96 2.47 14.19
C ALA A 25 1.84 0.94 13.96
N GLY A 26 1.76 0.17 15.05
CA GLY A 26 1.54 -1.27 14.99
C GLY A 26 0.21 -1.65 14.33
N ILE A 27 -0.89 -1.00 14.71
CA ILE A 27 -2.22 -1.23 14.10
C ILE A 27 -2.21 -0.90 12.62
N ILE A 28 -1.70 0.28 12.26
CA ILE A 28 -1.62 0.75 10.87
C ILE A 28 -0.79 -0.23 10.04
N GLY A 29 0.36 -0.65 10.55
CA GLY A 29 1.21 -1.65 9.90
C GLY A 29 0.49 -2.98 9.70
N TYR A 30 -0.22 -3.47 10.72
CA TYR A 30 -0.97 -4.72 10.63
C TYR A 30 -2.09 -4.67 9.58
N ILE A 31 -2.81 -3.55 9.50
CA ILE A 31 -3.82 -3.31 8.46
C ILE A 31 -3.18 -3.35 7.07
N GLY A 32 -2.07 -2.62 6.88
CA GLY A 32 -1.35 -2.58 5.61
C GLY A 32 -0.93 -3.97 5.14
N VAL A 33 -0.25 -4.73 6.01
CA VAL A 33 0.18 -6.11 5.72
C VAL A 33 -1.01 -7.02 5.42
N SER A 34 -2.11 -6.89 6.17
CA SER A 34 -3.30 -7.72 5.97
C SER A 34 -3.96 -7.48 4.61
N ILE A 35 -4.04 -6.22 4.17
CA ILE A 35 -4.58 -5.86 2.84
C ILE A 35 -3.72 -6.45 1.72
N MET A 36 -2.39 -6.33 1.84
CA MET A 36 -1.45 -6.89 0.86
C MET A 36 -1.57 -8.41 0.79
N ALA A 37 -1.59 -9.08 1.95
CA ALA A 37 -1.73 -10.53 2.03
C ALA A 37 -3.03 -11.01 1.40
N TYR A 38 -4.15 -10.36 1.71
CA TYR A 38 -5.45 -10.67 1.10
C TYR A 38 -5.41 -10.52 -0.43
N GLY A 39 -4.92 -9.40 -0.94
CA GLY A 39 -4.80 -9.14 -2.37
C GLY A 39 -3.91 -10.15 -3.08
N ALA A 40 -2.78 -10.51 -2.46
CA ALA A 40 -1.85 -11.52 -2.97
C ALA A 40 -2.49 -12.91 -3.04
N ILE A 41 -3.14 -13.37 -1.96
CA ILE A 41 -3.82 -14.67 -1.92
C ILE A 41 -4.94 -14.74 -2.95
N LYS A 42 -5.80 -13.71 -3.01
CA LYS A 42 -6.91 -13.63 -3.96
C LYS A 42 -6.40 -13.68 -5.41
N SER A 43 -5.36 -12.91 -5.72
CA SER A 43 -4.78 -12.85 -7.06
C SER A 43 -4.10 -14.16 -7.45
N ALA A 44 -3.39 -14.80 -6.51
CA ALA A 44 -2.78 -16.11 -6.73
C ALA A 44 -3.84 -17.18 -7.02
N PHE A 45 -4.94 -17.21 -6.26
CA PHE A 45 -6.04 -18.14 -6.49
C PHE A 45 -6.68 -17.94 -7.87
N HIS A 46 -6.96 -16.69 -8.25
CA HIS A 46 -7.46 -16.36 -9.59
C HIS A 46 -6.49 -16.76 -10.70
N PHE A 47 -5.18 -16.56 -10.51
CA PHE A 47 -4.15 -16.92 -11.49
C PHE A 47 -4.09 -18.42 -11.74
N ILE A 48 -4.10 -19.22 -10.68
CA ILE A 48 -4.11 -20.69 -10.77
C ILE A 48 -5.39 -21.15 -11.50
N LEU A 49 -6.54 -20.62 -11.12
CA LEU A 49 -7.82 -21.01 -11.73
C LEU A 49 -7.90 -20.61 -13.21
N SER A 50 -7.40 -19.43 -13.57
CA SER A 50 -7.33 -18.95 -14.96
C SER A 50 -6.41 -19.80 -15.82
N THR A 51 -5.27 -20.22 -15.26
CA THR A 51 -4.30 -21.10 -15.92
C THR A 51 -4.90 -22.46 -16.22
N ILE A 52 -5.59 -23.07 -15.24
CA ILE A 52 -6.24 -24.38 -15.42
C ILE A 52 -7.38 -24.31 -16.46
N ARG A 53 -8.10 -23.19 -16.51
CA ARG A 53 -9.23 -23.00 -17.45
C ARG A 53 -8.82 -22.51 -18.84
N GLY A 54 -7.53 -22.24 -19.08
CA GLY A 54 -7.03 -21.75 -20.37
C GLY A 54 -7.54 -20.36 -20.75
N THR A 55 -8.00 -19.55 -19.78
CA THR A 55 -8.51 -18.20 -20.03
C THR A 55 -7.42 -17.15 -19.81
N ASN A 56 -7.36 -16.14 -20.69
CA ASN A 56 -6.29 -15.13 -20.67
C ASN A 56 -6.68 -13.90 -19.81
N HIS A 57 -6.95 -14.09 -18.52
CA HIS A 57 -7.33 -13.00 -17.59
C HIS A 57 -6.15 -12.36 -16.85
N LEU A 58 -4.91 -12.68 -17.24
CA LEU A 58 -3.70 -12.22 -16.57
C LEU A 58 -3.62 -10.69 -16.36
N PRO A 59 -4.02 -9.84 -17.33
CA PRO A 59 -3.94 -8.39 -17.15
C PRO A 59 -4.84 -7.87 -16.02
N TYR A 60 -6.06 -8.42 -15.90
CA TYR A 60 -6.99 -8.07 -14.82
C TYR A 60 -6.48 -8.49 -13.44
N ILE A 61 -5.84 -9.66 -13.35
CA ILE A 61 -5.27 -10.18 -12.10
C ILE A 61 -4.11 -9.30 -11.65
N ARG A 62 -3.24 -8.87 -12.58
CA ARG A 62 -2.17 -7.90 -12.28
C ARG A 62 -2.72 -6.58 -11.75
N ILE A 63 -3.80 -6.06 -12.36
CA ILE A 63 -4.44 -4.83 -11.90
C ILE A 63 -5.00 -4.98 -10.47
N ASP A 64 -5.71 -6.06 -10.19
CA ASP A 64 -6.29 -6.27 -8.87
C ASP A 64 -5.21 -6.45 -7.80
N LEU A 65 -4.16 -7.22 -8.09
CA LEU A 65 -3.01 -7.38 -7.20
C LEU A 65 -2.33 -6.04 -6.92
N GLY A 66 -2.03 -5.29 -7.97
CA GLY A 66 -1.34 -4.00 -7.87
C GLY A 66 -2.09 -2.99 -6.99
N LYS A 67 -3.43 -2.96 -7.06
CA LYS A 67 -4.26 -2.11 -6.19
C LYS A 67 -4.11 -2.42 -4.70
N HIS A 68 -4.15 -3.70 -4.33
CA HIS A 68 -4.01 -4.10 -2.93
C HIS A 68 -2.59 -3.86 -2.40
N LEU A 69 -1.57 -4.10 -3.23
CA LEU A 69 -0.18 -3.83 -2.87
C LEU A 69 0.07 -2.33 -2.68
N ALA A 70 -0.44 -1.48 -3.59
CA ALA A 70 -0.33 -0.03 -3.48
C ALA A 70 -1.01 0.51 -2.21
N LEU A 71 -2.22 0.04 -1.92
CA LEU A 71 -2.97 0.44 -0.72
C LEU A 71 -2.25 0.01 0.56
N GLY A 72 -1.78 -1.23 0.65
CA GLY A 72 -1.04 -1.66 1.84
C GLY A 72 0.24 -0.88 2.08
N LEU A 73 0.92 -0.48 1.01
CA LEU A 73 2.12 0.35 1.09
C LEU A 73 1.83 1.79 1.56
N GLU A 74 0.63 2.33 1.31
CA GLU A 74 0.16 3.60 1.92
C GLU A 74 0.12 3.51 3.44
N PHE A 75 -0.44 2.42 3.98
CA PHE A 75 -0.47 2.18 5.42
C PHE A 75 0.94 2.01 6.00
N LEU A 76 1.81 1.24 5.34
CA LEU A 76 3.18 1.03 5.82
C LEU A 76 3.98 2.33 5.90
N VAL A 77 3.86 3.22 4.91
CA VAL A 77 4.51 4.53 5.02
C VAL A 77 3.89 5.38 6.13
N GLY A 78 2.58 5.32 6.34
CA GLY A 78 1.96 5.97 7.50
C GLY A 78 2.55 5.50 8.83
N LYS A 79 2.75 4.18 8.97
CA LYS A 79 3.45 3.59 10.11
C LYS A 79 4.87 4.14 10.25
N ASP A 80 5.67 4.11 9.18
CA ASP A 80 7.07 4.51 9.23
C ASP A 80 7.23 6.01 9.55
N ILE A 81 6.32 6.86 9.06
CA ILE A 81 6.26 8.28 9.42
C ILE A 81 6.01 8.45 10.93
N ILE A 82 5.04 7.72 11.51
CA ILE A 82 4.73 7.79 12.94
C ILE A 82 5.96 7.37 13.76
N GLU A 83 6.63 6.28 13.40
CA GLU A 83 7.85 5.83 14.10
C GLU A 83 8.98 6.87 14.06
N SER A 84 9.18 7.53 12.91
CA SER A 84 10.22 8.56 12.75
C SER A 84 9.99 9.84 13.57
N ILE A 85 8.74 10.18 13.88
CA ILE A 85 8.39 11.34 14.71
C ILE A 85 8.76 11.09 16.17
N ILE A 86 8.65 9.85 16.63
CA ILE A 86 8.85 9.46 18.04
C ILE A 86 10.32 9.18 18.34
N HIS A 87 11.02 8.55 17.40
CA HIS A 87 12.45 8.26 17.51
C HIS A 87 13.21 8.94 16.35
N PRO A 88 13.46 10.26 16.44
CA PRO A 88 14.21 10.98 15.42
C PRO A 88 15.71 10.64 15.53
N SER A 89 16.10 9.49 14.98
CA SER A 89 17.50 9.10 14.77
C SER A 89 17.92 9.34 13.33
N TRP A 90 19.14 9.81 13.09
CA TRP A 90 19.68 9.99 11.73
C TRP A 90 19.63 8.70 10.91
N ASP A 91 19.83 7.54 11.53
CA ASP A 91 19.74 6.23 10.88
C ASP A 91 18.30 5.89 10.48
N ASP A 92 17.32 6.23 11.32
CA ASP A 92 15.91 5.92 11.07
C ASP A 92 15.31 6.88 10.02
N LEU A 93 15.73 8.15 10.03
CA LEU A 93 15.44 9.08 8.95
C LEU A 93 16.03 8.62 7.61
N GLY A 94 17.24 8.05 7.62
CA GLY A 94 17.89 7.47 6.44
C GLY A 94 17.12 6.27 5.87
N LYS A 95 16.70 5.32 6.72
CA LYS A 95 15.86 4.19 6.31
C LYS A 95 14.52 4.65 5.74
N LEU A 96 13.87 5.60 6.42
CA LEU A 96 12.60 6.17 5.96
C LEU A 96 12.74 6.82 4.58
N ALA A 97 13.79 7.62 4.36
CA ALA A 97 14.04 8.26 3.08
C ALA A 97 14.22 7.23 1.95
N VAL A 98 14.94 6.14 2.21
CA VAL A 98 15.12 5.03 1.24
C VAL A 98 13.80 4.33 0.96
N ILE A 99 12.99 4.03 1.98
CA ILE A 99 11.67 3.40 1.82
C ILE A 99 10.74 4.29 0.98
N ILE A 100 10.71 5.60 1.27
CA ILE A 100 9.91 6.57 0.52
C ILE A 100 10.38 6.65 -0.94
N ALA A 101 11.70 6.69 -1.17
CA ALA A 101 12.25 6.71 -2.52
C ALA A 101 11.88 5.43 -3.31
N LEU A 102 12.04 4.25 -2.70
CA LEU A 102 11.63 2.98 -3.30
C LEU A 102 10.14 2.98 -3.65
N ARG A 103 9.32 3.49 -2.73
CA ARG A 103 7.88 3.58 -2.93
C ARG A 103 7.53 4.47 -4.10
N ILE A 104 8.14 5.66 -4.21
CA ILE A 104 7.89 6.56 -5.34
C ILE A 104 8.21 5.84 -6.65
N VAL A 105 9.35 5.16 -6.74
CA VAL A 105 9.75 4.41 -7.95
C VAL A 105 8.77 3.31 -8.29
N ILE A 106 8.42 2.44 -7.32
CA ILE A 106 7.52 1.31 -7.53
C ILE A 106 6.11 1.78 -7.86
N THR A 107 5.58 2.73 -7.10
CA THR A 107 4.23 3.27 -7.31
C THR A 107 4.12 3.92 -8.68
N LEU A 108 5.12 4.70 -9.12
CA LEU A 108 5.10 5.28 -10.46
C LEU A 108 5.12 4.20 -11.55
N MET A 109 6.06 3.25 -11.49
CA MET A 109 6.14 2.13 -12.45
C MET A 109 4.83 1.36 -12.55
N LEU A 110 4.26 1.00 -11.40
CA LEU A 110 3.01 0.26 -11.34
C LEU A 110 1.84 1.11 -11.85
N SER A 111 1.73 2.38 -11.46
CA SER A 111 0.67 3.27 -11.96
C SER A 111 0.70 3.43 -13.48
N TYR A 112 1.88 3.48 -14.10
CA TYR A 112 2.01 3.50 -15.55
C TYR A 112 1.53 2.19 -16.19
N GLU A 113 2.02 1.04 -15.74
CA GLU A 113 1.64 -0.28 -16.28
C GLU A 113 0.13 -0.53 -16.12
N LEU A 114 -0.43 -0.21 -14.95
CA LEU A 114 -1.86 -0.39 -14.66
C LEU A 114 -2.76 0.51 -15.52
N LYS A 115 -2.32 1.73 -15.83
CA LYS A 115 -3.07 2.66 -16.68
C LYS A 115 -3.10 2.17 -18.12
N GLU A 116 -1.96 1.75 -18.65
CA GLU A 116 -1.84 1.22 -20.01
C GLU A 116 -2.73 -0.02 -20.19
N ILE A 117 -2.64 -0.99 -19.28
CA ILE A 117 -3.51 -2.19 -19.32
C ILE A 117 -4.99 -1.78 -19.20
N GLY A 118 -5.33 -0.82 -18.34
CA GLY A 118 -6.71 -0.35 -18.18
C GLY A 118 -7.30 0.23 -19.47
N GLU A 119 -6.53 1.06 -20.17
CA GLU A 119 -6.93 1.66 -21.45
C GLU A 119 -7.12 0.60 -22.54
N GLU A 120 -6.21 -0.38 -22.67
CA GLU A 120 -6.33 -1.49 -23.62
C GLU A 120 -7.62 -2.30 -23.42
N LEU A 121 -7.95 -2.60 -22.16
CA LEU A 121 -9.14 -3.39 -21.80
C LEU A 121 -10.44 -2.62 -22.07
N ASP A 122 -10.46 -1.30 -21.83
CA ASP A 122 -11.60 -0.44 -22.14
C ASP A 122 -11.82 -0.30 -23.65
N GLU A 123 -10.73 -0.18 -24.44
CA GLU A 123 -10.81 -0.19 -25.89
C GLU A 123 -11.37 -1.51 -26.43
N GLU A 124 -10.85 -2.65 -25.95
CA GLU A 124 -11.36 -3.97 -26.33
C GLU A 124 -12.86 -4.10 -26.05
N ARG A 125 -13.30 -3.62 -24.88
CA ARG A 125 -14.70 -3.68 -24.47
C ARG A 125 -15.58 -2.83 -25.37
N ARG A 126 -15.16 -1.61 -25.70
CA ARG A 126 -15.86 -0.72 -26.64
C ARG A 126 -15.94 -1.33 -28.04
N ARG A 127 -14.86 -1.95 -28.53
CA ARG A 127 -14.86 -2.67 -29.82
C ARG A 127 -15.86 -3.83 -29.82
N LYS A 128 -15.86 -4.66 -28.77
CA LYS A 128 -16.82 -5.77 -28.61
C LYS A 128 -18.28 -5.28 -28.55
N GLU A 129 -18.55 -4.15 -27.91
CA GLU A 129 -19.88 -3.53 -27.85
C GLU A 129 -20.33 -2.94 -29.19
N ALA A 130 -19.44 -2.28 -29.94
CA ALA A 130 -19.75 -1.77 -31.27
C ALA A 130 -20.09 -2.91 -32.25
N MET A 131 -19.32 -4.01 -32.23
CA MET A 131 -19.61 -5.19 -33.05
C MET A 131 -20.95 -5.85 -32.68
N ARG A 132 -21.31 -5.87 -31.39
CA ARG A 132 -22.62 -6.40 -30.93
C ARG A 132 -23.79 -5.55 -31.42
N LYS A 133 -23.64 -4.22 -31.48
CA LYS A 133 -24.67 -3.32 -32.00
C LYS A 133 -24.85 -3.43 -33.52
N GLN A 134 -23.78 -3.75 -34.26
CA GLN A 134 -23.84 -3.92 -35.72
C GLN A 134 -24.48 -5.26 -36.14
N LYS A 135 -24.52 -6.25 -35.24
CA LYS A 135 -25.06 -7.60 -35.50
C LYS A 135 -26.52 -7.78 -35.06
N LYS A 136 -27.14 -6.74 -34.49
CA LYS A 136 -28.57 -6.65 -34.14
C LYS A 136 -29.27 -5.70 -35.09
#